data_AF-A0A497RIE7-F1
#
_entry.id   AF-A0A497RIE7-F1
#
_cell.length_a   1.000
_cell.length_b   1.000
_cell.length_c   1.000
_cell.angle_alpha   90.00
_cell.angle_beta   90.00
_cell.angle_gamma   90.00
#
_symmetry.space_group_name_H-M   'P 1'
#
loop_
_entity.id
_entity.type
_entity.pdbx_description
1 polymer ?
#
loop_
_entity_poly.entity_id
_entity_poly.type
_entity_poly.pdbx_seq_one_letter_code
_entity_poly.pdbx_strand_id
1 'polypeptide(L)'
;MELQELITRGRFLFSGAPKRLELFKLISGKESTKDLALKTGRKHNSVLNDIKKMTDFGLITPKRDKNGNIVKKDGCIVYEKVPLIRHVSISYFQDTTKIVKKERKTIKKHTRRDRQSKLSVPSENEILDICKSGESQIYEFKAPRVEINKITKEIAAFLHTSNGGFIFYGIDDDGSIIGSDMRLQDFDQRIQNSIRNTIYPPPTIDVRSRNVLGFDVIVISIPPWDRKTLYQYTKDERYYIRKGTNVFALKPEEIMKLTNGECIV
;
A
#
# COMPACT_ATOMS: atom_id res chain seq x y z
N MET A 1 -17.91 -6.57 -19.26
CA MET A 1 -16.59 -6.97 -18.74
C MET A 1 -16.13 -5.86 -17.82
N GLU A 2 -15.89 -6.18 -16.55
CA GLU A 2 -15.53 -5.18 -15.55
C GLU A 2 -14.02 -4.89 -15.52
N LEU A 3 -13.65 -3.75 -14.94
CA LEU A 3 -12.25 -3.32 -14.83
C LEU A 3 -11.38 -4.31 -14.06
N GLN A 4 -11.89 -4.84 -12.94
CA GLN A 4 -11.16 -5.82 -12.13
C GLN A 4 -10.90 -7.12 -12.89
N GLU A 5 -11.87 -7.58 -13.68
CA GLU A 5 -11.73 -8.77 -14.52
C GLU A 5 -10.62 -8.58 -15.57
N LEU A 6 -10.56 -7.42 -16.22
CA LEU A 6 -9.51 -7.07 -17.18
C LEU A 6 -8.12 -7.00 -16.52
N ILE A 7 -8.02 -6.45 -15.30
CA ILE A 7 -6.77 -6.41 -14.55
C ILE A 7 -6.29 -7.83 -14.21
N THR A 8 -7.20 -8.70 -13.74
CA THR A 8 -6.88 -10.10 -13.41
C THR A 8 -6.43 -10.88 -14.63
N ARG A 9 -7.14 -10.76 -15.76
CA ARG A 9 -6.75 -11.33 -17.05
C ARG A 9 -5.37 -10.84 -17.49
N GLY A 10 -5.09 -9.54 -17.35
CA GLY A 10 -3.80 -8.96 -17.63
C GLY A 10 -2.68 -9.49 -16.73
N ARG A 11 -2.90 -9.55 -15.41
CA ARG A 11 -1.93 -10.13 -14.45
C ARG A 11 -1.55 -11.55 -14.83
N PHE A 12 -2.56 -12.39 -15.10
CA PHE A 12 -2.34 -13.76 -15.54
C PHE A 12 -1.53 -13.82 -16.85
N LEU A 13 -1.89 -13.00 -17.83
CA LEU A 13 -1.21 -12.97 -19.12
C LEU A 13 0.24 -12.47 -19.01
N PHE A 14 0.53 -11.50 -18.14
CA PHE A 14 1.86 -10.91 -18.02
C PHE A 14 2.77 -11.63 -17.01
N SER A 15 2.21 -12.53 -16.20
CA SER A 15 2.97 -13.31 -15.23
C SER A 15 4.08 -14.12 -15.92
N GLY A 16 5.31 -13.99 -15.41
CA GLY A 16 6.50 -14.60 -15.98
C GLY A 16 6.93 -14.06 -17.35
N ALA A 17 6.23 -13.07 -17.92
CA ALA A 17 6.41 -12.60 -19.30
C ALA A 17 6.72 -11.08 -19.39
N PRO A 18 7.87 -10.61 -18.86
CA PRO A 18 8.18 -9.17 -18.76
C PRO A 18 8.23 -8.47 -20.12
N LYS A 19 8.73 -9.13 -21.17
CA LYS A 19 8.77 -8.59 -22.54
C LYS A 19 7.38 -8.40 -23.16
N ARG A 20 6.38 -9.18 -22.69
CA ARG A 20 4.98 -9.03 -23.11
C ARG A 20 4.36 -7.81 -22.43
N LEU A 21 4.64 -7.62 -21.14
CA LEU A 21 4.20 -6.43 -20.42
C LEU A 21 4.82 -5.15 -21.01
N GLU A 22 6.10 -5.19 -21.37
CA GLU A 22 6.77 -4.09 -22.07
C GLU A 22 6.10 -3.75 -23.41
N LEU A 23 5.78 -4.77 -24.21
CA LEU A 23 5.02 -4.58 -25.44
C LEU A 23 3.64 -3.94 -25.16
N PHE A 24 2.92 -4.42 -24.14
CA PHE A 24 1.62 -3.86 -23.75
C PHE A 24 1.73 -2.37 -23.34
N LYS A 25 2.81 -1.96 -22.67
CA LYS A 25 3.06 -0.53 -22.34
C LYS A 25 3.06 0.34 -23.58
N LEU A 26 3.70 -0.11 -24.65
CA LEU A 26 3.89 0.65 -25.89
C LEU A 26 2.62 0.76 -26.75
N ILE A 27 1.63 -0.10 -26.54
CA ILE A 27 0.39 -0.07 -27.33
C ILE A 27 -0.42 1.19 -26.99
N SER A 28 -0.44 2.17 -27.89
CA SER A 28 -1.10 3.47 -27.68
C SER A 28 -2.14 3.82 -28.75
N GLY A 29 -2.33 2.97 -29.77
CA GLY A 29 -3.15 3.28 -30.94
C GLY A 29 -2.46 4.16 -31.99
N LYS A 30 -1.14 4.37 -31.89
CA LYS A 30 -0.35 5.16 -32.85
C LYS A 30 0.62 4.32 -33.67
N GLU A 31 1.13 3.24 -33.09
CA GLU A 31 2.12 2.35 -33.69
C GLU A 31 1.49 1.17 -34.45
N SER A 32 2.08 0.80 -35.59
CA SER A 32 1.77 -0.47 -36.25
C SER A 32 2.42 -1.65 -35.53
N THR A 33 1.97 -2.88 -35.79
CA THR A 33 2.64 -4.08 -35.24
C THR A 33 4.11 -4.20 -35.67
N LYS A 34 4.46 -3.65 -36.85
CA LYS A 34 5.85 -3.56 -37.34
C LYS A 34 6.67 -2.54 -36.54
N ASP A 35 6.09 -1.37 -36.26
CA ASP A 35 6.71 -0.34 -35.41
C ASP A 35 6.97 -0.86 -33.99
N LEU A 36 6.01 -1.58 -33.40
CA LEU A 36 6.14 -2.18 -32.08
C LEU A 36 7.26 -3.25 -32.04
N ALA A 37 7.40 -4.04 -33.09
CA ALA A 37 8.49 -5.01 -33.23
C ALA A 37 9.87 -4.32 -33.27
N LEU A 38 9.98 -3.22 -34.03
CA LEU A 38 11.20 -2.42 -34.09
C LEU A 38 11.52 -1.78 -32.73
N LYS A 39 10.54 -1.12 -32.09
CA LYS A 39 10.72 -0.46 -30.78
C LYS A 39 11.12 -1.42 -29.65
N THR A 40 10.61 -2.65 -29.69
CA THR A 40 10.95 -3.67 -28.68
C THR A 40 12.21 -4.48 -29.03
N GLY A 41 12.77 -4.30 -30.23
CA GLY A 41 13.89 -5.13 -30.72
C GLY A 41 13.52 -6.62 -30.86
N ARG A 42 12.25 -6.94 -31.11
CA ARG A 42 11.73 -8.33 -31.17
C ARG A 42 11.37 -8.72 -32.60
N LYS A 43 11.44 -10.02 -32.91
CA LYS A 43 10.95 -10.57 -34.19
C LYS A 43 9.46 -10.26 -34.38
N HIS A 44 9.07 -9.84 -35.58
CA HIS A 44 7.69 -9.46 -35.91
C HIS A 44 6.65 -10.54 -35.54
N ASN A 45 6.92 -11.81 -35.88
CA ASN A 45 6.03 -12.93 -35.55
C ASN A 45 5.84 -13.13 -34.04
N SER A 46 6.88 -12.87 -33.23
CA SER A 46 6.77 -12.97 -31.77
C SER A 46 5.89 -11.86 -31.18
N VAL A 47 5.97 -10.66 -31.74
CA VAL A 47 5.10 -9.54 -31.36
C VAL A 47 3.66 -9.79 -31.79
N LEU A 48 3.43 -10.29 -33.00
CA LEU A 48 2.10 -10.68 -33.48
C LEU A 48 1.45 -11.73 -32.56
N ASN A 49 2.20 -12.75 -32.14
CA ASN A 49 1.70 -13.78 -31.23
C ASN A 49 1.30 -13.21 -29.86
N ASP A 50 2.08 -12.26 -29.32
CA ASP A 50 1.73 -11.61 -28.05
C ASP A 50 0.52 -10.66 -28.21
N ILE A 51 0.42 -9.93 -29.33
CA ILE A 51 -0.74 -9.09 -29.67
C ILE A 51 -2.00 -9.93 -29.78
N LYS A 52 -1.93 -11.09 -30.45
CA LYS A 52 -3.05 -12.03 -30.54
C LYS A 52 -3.52 -12.44 -29.14
N LYS A 53 -2.60 -12.87 -28.28
CA LYS A 53 -2.93 -13.23 -26.88
C LYS A 53 -3.56 -12.06 -26.10
N MET A 54 -3.04 -10.84 -26.23
CA MET A 54 -3.62 -9.67 -25.56
C MET A 54 -5.04 -9.36 -26.09
N THR A 55 -5.28 -9.61 -27.37
CA THR A 55 -6.61 -9.43 -27.99
C THR A 55 -7.58 -10.50 -27.49
N ASP A 56 -7.16 -11.77 -27.45
CA ASP A 56 -7.95 -12.89 -26.93
C ASP A 56 -8.32 -12.70 -25.45
N PHE A 57 -7.41 -12.09 -24.67
CA PHE A 57 -7.67 -11.73 -23.27
C PHE A 57 -8.51 -10.46 -23.08
N GLY A 58 -8.89 -9.77 -24.17
CA GLY A 58 -9.72 -8.58 -24.15
C GLY A 58 -9.01 -7.31 -23.67
N LEU A 59 -7.68 -7.29 -23.66
CA LEU A 59 -6.89 -6.14 -23.17
C LEU A 59 -6.69 -5.08 -24.25
N ILE A 60 -6.64 -5.48 -25.51
CA ILE A 60 -6.44 -4.59 -26.65
C ILE A 60 -7.42 -4.92 -27.76
N THR A 61 -7.68 -3.95 -28.63
CA THR A 61 -8.54 -4.09 -29.80
C THR A 61 -7.89 -3.44 -31.02
N PRO A 62 -8.17 -3.93 -32.25
CA PRO A 62 -7.82 -3.20 -33.46
C PRO A 62 -8.42 -1.80 -33.42
N LYS A 63 -7.60 -0.78 -33.68
CA LYS A 63 -8.06 0.60 -33.75
C LYS A 63 -8.97 0.76 -34.97
N ARG A 64 -10.11 1.42 -34.77
CA ARG A 64 -11.06 1.73 -35.83
C ARG A 64 -11.06 3.22 -36.15
N ASP A 65 -11.23 3.56 -37.42
CA ASP A 65 -11.45 4.95 -37.84
C ASP A 65 -12.89 5.41 -37.53
N LYS A 66 -13.21 6.66 -37.88
CA LYS A 66 -14.56 7.23 -37.69
C LYS A 66 -15.65 6.46 -38.45
N ASN A 67 -15.27 5.71 -39.48
CA ASN A 67 -16.17 4.95 -40.34
C ASN A 67 -16.24 3.47 -39.93
N GLY A 68 -15.55 3.09 -38.84
CA GLY A 68 -15.52 1.72 -38.31
C GLY A 68 -14.52 0.78 -38.97
N ASN A 69 -13.71 1.24 -39.94
CA ASN A 69 -12.70 0.43 -40.62
C ASN A 69 -11.44 0.28 -39.76
N ILE A 70 -10.77 -0.87 -39.89
CA ILE A 70 -9.52 -1.14 -39.16
C ILE A 70 -8.40 -0.24 -39.70
N VAL A 71 -7.78 0.52 -38.80
CA VAL A 71 -6.64 1.37 -39.12
C VAL A 71 -5.40 0.50 -39.36
N LYS A 72 -4.81 0.65 -40.54
CA LYS A 72 -3.54 0.02 -40.91
C LYS A 72 -2.48 1.08 -41.18
N LYS A 73 -1.24 0.79 -40.80
CA LYS A 73 -0.05 1.60 -41.08
C LYS A 73 1.06 0.66 -41.55
N ASP A 74 1.69 1.00 -42.67
CA ASP A 74 2.72 0.19 -43.33
C ASP A 74 2.25 -1.26 -43.61
N GLY A 75 0.98 -1.42 -44.01
CA GLY A 75 0.33 -2.71 -44.27
C GLY A 75 -0.05 -3.50 -43.00
N CYS A 76 0.31 -3.02 -41.82
CA CYS A 76 0.11 -3.69 -40.53
C CYS A 76 -1.02 -3.04 -39.71
N ILE A 77 -1.74 -3.84 -38.93
CA ILE A 77 -2.85 -3.35 -38.09
C ILE A 77 -2.32 -2.52 -36.91
N VAL A 78 -3.03 -1.44 -36.57
CA VAL A 78 -2.79 -0.64 -35.37
C VAL A 78 -3.72 -1.12 -34.25
N TYR A 79 -3.20 -1.32 -33.06
CA TYR A 79 -3.97 -1.74 -31.88
C TYR A 79 -3.97 -0.65 -30.81
N GLU A 80 -5.05 -0.59 -30.04
CA GLU A 80 -5.16 0.27 -28.86
C GLU A 80 -5.65 -0.51 -27.64
N LYS A 81 -5.36 -0.01 -26.44
CA LYS A 81 -5.89 -0.57 -25.20
C LYS A 81 -7.39 -0.32 -25.11
N VAL A 82 -8.13 -1.29 -24.57
CA VAL A 82 -9.57 -1.09 -24.29
C VAL A 82 -9.76 0.12 -23.36
N PRO A 83 -10.83 0.92 -23.53
CA PRO A 83 -11.01 2.18 -22.80
C PRO A 83 -10.88 2.04 -21.28
N LEU A 84 -11.43 0.95 -20.72
CA LEU A 84 -11.43 0.68 -19.29
C LEU A 84 -10.01 0.55 -18.70
N ILE A 85 -9.04 0.00 -19.44
CA ILE A 85 -7.66 -0.17 -18.93
C ILE A 85 -6.67 0.87 -19.45
N ARG A 86 -7.12 1.81 -20.28
CA ARG A 86 -6.26 2.83 -20.89
C ARG A 86 -5.56 3.70 -19.84
N HIS A 87 -6.25 4.00 -18.75
CA HIS A 87 -5.77 4.84 -17.64
C HIS A 87 -5.28 4.04 -16.43
N VAL A 88 -5.31 2.70 -16.49
CA VAL A 88 -4.83 1.85 -15.40
C VAL A 88 -3.31 1.89 -15.38
N SER A 89 -2.74 2.20 -14.22
CA SER A 89 -1.29 2.17 -14.03
C SER A 89 -0.74 0.78 -14.36
N ILE A 90 0.39 0.75 -15.07
CA ILE A 90 1.02 -0.51 -15.46
C ILE A 90 1.45 -1.37 -14.25
N SER A 91 1.60 -0.78 -13.06
CA SER A 91 1.92 -1.51 -11.82
C SER A 91 0.88 -2.57 -11.48
N TYR A 92 -0.40 -2.34 -11.82
CA TYR A 92 -1.48 -3.30 -11.59
C TYR A 92 -1.30 -4.61 -12.39
N PHE A 93 -0.49 -4.58 -13.45
CA PHE A 93 -0.24 -5.70 -14.35
C PHE A 93 1.10 -6.39 -14.09
N GLN A 94 1.85 -5.98 -13.06
CA GLN A 94 3.14 -6.57 -12.70
C GLN A 94 2.97 -7.79 -11.79
N ASP A 95 3.88 -8.76 -11.90
CA ASP A 95 3.98 -9.89 -10.97
C ASP A 95 4.30 -9.39 -9.55
N THR A 96 3.31 -9.43 -8.67
CA THR A 96 3.52 -9.19 -7.23
C THR A 96 4.32 -10.32 -6.57
N THR A 97 4.41 -11.49 -7.21
CA THR A 97 5.18 -12.65 -6.74
C THR A 97 6.71 -12.46 -6.83
N LYS A 98 7.21 -11.48 -7.61
CA LYS A 98 8.64 -11.17 -7.69
C LYS A 98 9.13 -10.08 -6.72
N ILE A 99 8.23 -9.44 -5.97
CA ILE A 99 8.62 -8.51 -4.90
C ILE A 99 9.38 -9.26 -3.77
N VAL A 100 9.22 -10.59 -3.67
CA VAL A 100 9.94 -11.45 -2.71
C VAL A 100 11.39 -11.78 -3.15
N LYS A 101 11.82 -11.45 -4.38
CA LYS A 101 13.21 -11.68 -4.83
C LYS A 101 13.78 -10.49 -5.59
N LYS A 102 14.22 -9.46 -4.86
CA LYS A 102 15.24 -8.53 -5.38
C LYS A 102 16.40 -8.38 -4.39
N GLU A 103 17.47 -9.10 -4.73
CA GLU A 103 18.89 -8.82 -4.46
C GLU A 103 19.33 -8.64 -3.00
N ARG A 104 19.84 -9.74 -2.42
CA ARG A 104 20.95 -9.69 -1.45
C ARG A 104 22.12 -8.94 -2.10
N LYS A 105 22.20 -7.63 -1.92
CA LYS A 105 23.44 -6.89 -2.12
C LYS A 105 24.41 -7.29 -1.00
N THR A 106 25.56 -7.82 -1.41
CA THR A 106 26.72 -8.07 -0.55
C THR A 106 27.00 -6.83 0.29
N ILE A 107 26.80 -6.96 1.61
CA ILE A 107 27.12 -5.91 2.58
C ILE A 107 28.64 -5.80 2.62
N LYS A 108 29.20 -4.83 1.90
CA LYS A 108 30.49 -4.25 2.29
C LYS A 108 30.29 -3.73 3.71
N LYS A 109 31.16 -4.14 4.63
CA LYS A 109 31.23 -3.67 6.02
C LYS A 109 31.14 -2.14 6.05
N HIS A 110 29.95 -1.60 6.25
CA HIS A 110 29.76 -0.24 6.72
C HIS A 110 29.43 -0.33 8.20
N THR A 111 30.42 0.14 8.96
CA THR A 111 30.37 0.57 10.34
C THR A 111 28.99 1.07 10.77
N ARG A 112 28.54 0.56 11.92
CA ARG A 112 27.40 1.06 12.71
C ARG A 112 27.25 2.58 12.58
N ARG A 113 26.14 3.03 12.00
CA ARG A 113 25.45 4.25 12.44
C ARG A 113 23.95 4.06 12.33
N ASP A 114 23.34 4.24 13.50
CA ASP A 114 21.93 4.35 13.81
C ASP A 114 21.19 5.21 12.76
N ARG A 115 20.20 4.62 12.09
CA ARG A 115 19.19 5.35 11.33
C ARG A 115 17.87 4.69 11.68
N GLN A 116 17.20 5.20 12.70
CA GLN A 116 15.76 5.02 12.88
C GLN A 116 15.09 5.39 11.55
N SER A 117 14.62 4.37 10.82
CA SER A 117 13.88 4.58 9.57
C SER A 117 12.55 5.22 9.92
N LYS A 118 12.38 6.50 9.58
CA LYS A 118 11.07 7.15 9.64
C LYS A 118 10.08 6.32 8.83
N LEU A 119 9.03 5.80 9.47
CA LEU A 119 7.89 5.19 8.78
C LEU A 119 7.34 6.23 7.79
N SER A 120 7.36 5.93 6.50
CA SER A 120 6.79 6.82 5.49
C SER A 120 5.27 6.68 5.51
N VAL A 121 4.57 7.81 5.67
CA VAL A 121 3.10 7.82 5.64
C VAL A 121 2.59 7.27 4.30
N PRO A 122 1.73 6.24 4.31
CA PRO A 122 1.17 5.62 3.11
C PRO A 122 0.57 6.64 2.13
N SER A 123 0.74 6.34 0.84
CA SER A 123 0.08 7.03 -0.26
C SER A 123 -1.38 6.60 -0.39
N GLU A 124 -2.17 7.35 -1.18
CA GLU A 124 -3.58 7.03 -1.42
C GLU A 124 -3.79 5.59 -1.90
N ASN A 125 -3.01 5.14 -2.89
CA ASN A 125 -3.12 3.78 -3.42
C ASN A 125 -2.77 2.72 -2.38
N GLU A 126 -1.77 2.97 -1.53
CA GLU A 126 -1.40 2.07 -0.44
C GLU A 126 -2.51 1.99 0.61
N ILE A 127 -3.14 3.11 0.95
CA ILE A 127 -4.29 3.14 1.88
C ILE A 127 -5.45 2.33 1.29
N LEU A 128 -5.75 2.47 0.00
CA LEU A 128 -6.80 1.68 -0.66
C LEU A 128 -6.51 0.18 -0.64
N ASP A 129 -5.24 -0.21 -0.80
CA ASP A 129 -4.85 -1.62 -0.72
C ASP A 129 -4.89 -2.13 0.72
N ILE A 130 -4.52 -1.30 1.70
CA ILE A 130 -4.64 -1.59 3.14
C ILE A 130 -6.11 -1.80 3.54
N CYS A 131 -7.02 -0.93 3.08
CA CYS A 131 -8.47 -1.07 3.33
C CYS A 131 -8.99 -2.42 2.84
N LYS A 132 -8.53 -2.88 1.67
CA LYS A 132 -8.91 -4.19 1.11
C LYS A 132 -8.31 -5.36 1.87
N SER A 133 -7.10 -5.22 2.41
CA SER A 133 -6.47 -6.28 3.22
C SER A 133 -7.05 -6.37 4.63
N GLY A 134 -7.68 -5.31 5.11
CA GLY A 134 -8.18 -5.20 6.46
C GLY A 134 -7.11 -4.83 7.49
N GLU A 135 -7.51 -4.83 8.75
CA GLU A 135 -6.62 -4.61 9.88
C GLU A 135 -5.57 -5.71 10.03
N SER A 136 -4.45 -5.37 10.67
CA SER A 136 -3.37 -6.32 10.90
C SER A 136 -2.56 -5.96 12.15
N GLN A 137 -1.48 -6.68 12.39
CA GLN A 137 -0.51 -6.36 13.45
C GLN A 137 0.10 -4.95 13.32
N ILE A 138 0.08 -4.35 12.12
CA ILE A 138 0.65 -3.01 11.85
C ILE A 138 -0.38 -1.98 11.38
N TYR A 139 -1.65 -2.37 11.20
CA TYR A 139 -2.72 -1.50 10.71
C TYR A 139 -3.94 -1.60 11.62
N GLU A 140 -4.48 -0.45 11.99
CA GLU A 140 -5.69 -0.30 12.80
C GLU A 140 -6.62 0.72 12.15
N PHE A 141 -7.92 0.42 12.09
CA PHE A 141 -8.95 1.30 11.55
C PHE A 141 -9.79 1.88 12.67
N LYS A 142 -10.18 3.15 12.51
CA LYS A 142 -11.10 3.83 13.42
C LYS A 142 -12.06 4.69 12.62
N ALA A 143 -13.34 4.36 12.73
CA ALA A 143 -14.41 5.17 12.20
C ALA A 143 -14.35 6.61 12.76
N PRO A 144 -14.89 7.61 12.03
CA PRO A 144 -15.04 8.95 12.57
C PRO A 144 -15.91 8.93 13.84
N ARG A 145 -15.80 9.97 14.67
CA ARG A 145 -16.48 10.13 15.97
C ARG A 145 -16.02 9.17 17.08
N VAL A 146 -15.06 8.29 16.81
CA VAL A 146 -14.44 7.47 17.86
C VAL A 146 -13.74 8.37 18.88
N GLU A 147 -13.92 8.05 20.16
CA GLU A 147 -13.26 8.78 21.24
C GLU A 147 -11.74 8.70 21.14
N ILE A 148 -11.07 9.85 21.25
CA ILE A 148 -9.60 9.98 21.23
C ILE A 148 -8.92 9.04 22.24
N ASN A 149 -9.55 8.79 23.39
CA ASN A 149 -9.04 7.87 24.40
C ASN A 149 -8.85 6.43 23.90
N LYS A 150 -9.75 5.95 23.03
CA LYS A 150 -9.65 4.62 22.43
C LYS A 150 -8.45 4.56 21.48
N ILE A 151 -8.28 5.60 20.67
CA ILE A 151 -7.12 5.74 19.77
C ILE A 151 -5.82 5.82 20.57
N THR A 152 -5.79 6.56 21.68
CA THR A 152 -4.59 6.64 22.54
C THR A 152 -4.24 5.31 23.18
N LYS A 153 -5.24 4.47 23.52
CA LYS A 153 -5.00 3.12 24.02
C LYS A 153 -4.36 2.22 22.96
N GLU A 154 -4.81 2.32 21.70
CA GLU A 154 -4.15 1.64 20.57
C GLU A 154 -2.70 2.09 20.41
N ILE A 155 -2.43 3.40 20.49
CA ILE A 155 -1.06 3.94 20.44
C ILE A 155 -0.19 3.32 21.54
N ALA A 156 -0.69 3.26 22.78
CA ALA A 156 0.04 2.63 23.89
C ALA A 156 0.39 1.15 23.61
N ALA A 157 -0.49 0.42 22.93
CA ALA A 157 -0.24 -0.96 22.53
C ALA A 157 0.78 -1.08 21.38
N PHE A 158 0.73 -0.18 20.39
CA PHE A 158 1.68 -0.14 19.27
C PHE A 158 3.11 0.21 19.71
N LEU A 159 3.28 1.01 20.76
CA LEU A 159 4.62 1.45 21.21
C LEU A 159 5.52 0.31 21.68
N HIS A 160 4.98 -0.85 22.05
CA HIS A 160 5.75 -2.03 22.44
C HIS A 160 5.92 -3.06 21.31
N THR A 161 5.46 -2.75 20.08
CA THR A 161 5.65 -3.65 18.93
C THR A 161 6.97 -3.38 18.23
N SER A 162 7.59 -4.42 17.68
CA SER A 162 8.88 -4.30 16.98
C SER A 162 8.82 -3.48 15.70
N ASN A 163 7.62 -3.28 15.14
CA ASN A 163 7.43 -2.64 13.84
C ASN A 163 6.71 -1.29 13.94
N GLY A 164 6.19 -0.95 15.12
CA GLY A 164 5.26 0.17 15.28
C GLY A 164 3.96 -0.11 14.51
N GLY A 165 3.39 0.91 13.89
CA GLY A 165 2.22 0.73 13.04
C GLY A 165 1.58 2.02 12.60
N PHE A 166 0.43 1.88 11.94
CA PHE A 166 -0.41 2.97 11.51
C PHE A 166 -1.83 2.80 12.04
N ILE A 167 -2.41 3.90 12.50
CA ILE A 167 -3.85 3.99 12.78
C ILE A 167 -4.47 4.93 11.75
N PHE A 168 -5.53 4.47 11.10
CA PHE A 168 -6.26 5.22 10.08
C PHE A 168 -7.61 5.68 10.66
N TYR A 169 -7.73 6.98 10.89
CA TYR A 169 -8.96 7.60 11.35
C TYR A 169 -9.79 8.11 10.17
N GLY A 170 -11.08 7.74 10.14
CA GLY A 170 -11.97 7.95 9.00
C GLY A 170 -12.19 6.69 8.16
N ILE A 171 -11.73 5.53 8.62
CA ILE A 171 -11.93 4.21 7.99
C ILE A 171 -12.63 3.31 9.00
N ASP A 172 -13.72 2.67 8.60
CA ASP A 172 -14.46 1.74 9.45
C ASP A 172 -13.76 0.37 9.54
N ASP A 173 -14.18 -0.47 10.48
CA ASP A 173 -13.56 -1.77 10.77
C ASP A 173 -13.62 -2.74 9.57
N ASP A 174 -14.61 -2.57 8.69
CA ASP A 174 -14.76 -3.35 7.44
C ASP A 174 -13.90 -2.83 6.27
N GLY A 175 -13.13 -1.75 6.49
CA GLY A 175 -12.32 -1.08 5.47
C GLY A 175 -13.06 0.00 4.66
N SER A 176 -14.31 0.31 4.99
CA SER A 176 -15.06 1.40 4.35
C SER A 176 -14.48 2.77 4.67
N ILE A 177 -14.20 3.57 3.65
CA ILE A 177 -13.65 4.92 3.80
C ILE A 177 -14.80 5.92 3.96
N ILE A 178 -14.98 6.43 5.17
CA ILE A 178 -16.03 7.41 5.53
C ILE A 178 -15.48 8.84 5.49
N GLY A 179 -14.21 9.00 5.84
CA GLY A 179 -13.55 10.29 6.03
C GLY A 179 -13.63 10.80 7.47
N SER A 180 -12.66 11.64 7.82
CA SER A 180 -12.56 12.32 9.10
C SER A 180 -13.69 13.34 9.26
N ASP A 181 -14.33 13.34 10.43
CA ASP A 181 -15.27 14.37 10.87
C ASP A 181 -14.58 15.59 11.50
N MET A 182 -13.25 15.56 11.58
CA MET A 182 -12.42 16.59 12.20
C MET A 182 -11.34 17.10 11.25
N ARG A 183 -10.98 18.37 11.39
CA ARG A 183 -9.78 18.91 10.72
C ARG A 183 -8.52 18.30 11.34
N LEU A 184 -7.49 18.12 10.53
CA LEU A 184 -6.19 17.56 10.96
C LEU A 184 -5.63 18.27 12.20
N GLN A 185 -5.68 19.60 12.25
CA GLN A 185 -5.14 20.39 13.35
C GLN A 185 -5.88 20.14 14.66
N ASP A 186 -7.22 20.08 14.63
CA ASP A 186 -8.04 19.82 15.81
C ASP A 186 -7.82 18.39 16.33
N PHE A 187 -7.72 17.44 15.42
CA PHE A 187 -7.44 16.04 15.76
C PHE A 187 -6.04 15.90 16.38
N ASP A 188 -5.01 16.48 15.74
CA ASP A 188 -3.62 16.44 16.23
C ASP A 188 -3.51 17.06 17.63
N GLN A 189 -4.10 18.23 17.86
CA GLN A 189 -4.12 18.83 19.20
C GLN A 189 -4.76 17.92 20.25
N ARG A 190 -5.91 17.29 19.94
CA ARG A 190 -6.59 16.40 20.88
C ARG A 190 -5.80 15.12 21.16
N ILE A 191 -5.23 14.48 20.12
CA ILE A 191 -4.48 13.24 20.30
C ILE A 191 -3.17 13.50 21.06
N GLN A 192 -2.45 14.58 20.77
CA GLN A 192 -1.22 14.95 21.48
C GLN A 192 -1.51 15.24 22.97
N ASN A 193 -2.60 15.97 23.26
CA ASN A 193 -3.03 16.21 24.64
C ASN A 193 -3.39 14.91 25.37
N SER A 194 -4.11 14.01 24.71
CA SER A 194 -4.47 12.71 25.26
C SER A 194 -3.23 11.88 25.56
N ILE A 195 -2.29 11.78 24.62
CA ILE A 195 -1.01 11.08 24.80
C ILE A 195 -0.25 11.64 26.00
N ARG A 196 -0.08 12.97 26.06
CA ARG A 196 0.66 13.65 27.15
C ARG A 196 0.08 13.35 28.53
N ASN A 197 -1.24 13.20 28.64
CA ASN A 197 -1.92 13.00 29.91
C ASN A 197 -2.12 11.52 30.26
N THR A 198 -2.05 10.61 29.29
CA THR A 198 -2.47 9.21 29.48
C THR A 198 -1.37 8.18 29.18
N ILE A 199 -0.25 8.57 28.58
CA ILE A 199 0.90 7.70 28.34
C ILE A 199 2.16 8.29 28.98
N TYR A 200 2.87 7.49 29.78
CA TYR A 200 4.13 7.89 30.41
C TYR A 200 5.27 6.91 30.11
N PRO A 201 6.45 7.38 29.67
CA PRO A 201 6.72 8.76 29.24
C PRO A 201 5.96 9.09 27.95
N PRO A 202 5.65 10.38 27.67
CA PRO A 202 4.86 10.74 26.51
C PRO A 202 5.64 10.46 25.21
N PRO A 203 5.15 9.57 24.32
CA PRO A 203 5.79 9.26 23.04
C PRO A 203 5.61 10.40 22.02
N THR A 204 6.49 10.42 21.02
CA THR A 204 6.33 11.24 19.82
C THR A 204 5.73 10.40 18.69
N ILE A 205 4.66 10.89 18.07
CA ILE A 205 4.00 10.29 16.89
C ILE A 205 3.97 11.29 15.72
N ASP A 206 3.81 10.80 14.49
CA ASP A 206 3.62 11.64 13.30
C ASP A 206 2.15 11.52 12.84
N VAL A 207 1.44 12.65 12.76
CA VAL A 207 0.02 12.69 12.34
C VAL A 207 -0.09 13.45 11.03
N ARG A 208 -0.67 12.83 10.01
CA ARG A 208 -0.86 13.47 8.69
C ARG A 208 -2.24 13.19 8.13
N SER A 209 -2.71 14.06 7.24
CA SER A 209 -3.92 13.80 6.44
C SER A 209 -3.55 13.29 5.05
N ARG A 210 -4.40 12.41 4.52
CA ARG A 210 -4.37 11.90 3.15
C ARG A 210 -5.76 11.97 2.57
N ASN A 211 -5.89 12.61 1.41
CA ASN A 211 -7.12 12.54 0.64
C ASN A 211 -7.16 11.20 -0.11
N VAL A 212 -8.23 10.43 0.11
CA VAL A 212 -8.44 9.12 -0.50
C VAL A 212 -9.85 9.11 -1.07
N LEU A 213 -9.97 9.02 -2.39
CA LEU A 213 -11.27 9.08 -3.09
C LEU A 213 -12.10 10.33 -2.75
N GLY A 214 -11.46 11.46 -2.45
CA GLY A 214 -12.14 12.70 -2.06
C GLY A 214 -12.43 12.83 -0.56
N PHE A 215 -12.21 11.79 0.24
CA PHE A 215 -12.36 11.81 1.69
C PHE A 215 -11.03 12.03 2.39
N ASP A 216 -11.01 12.85 3.44
CA ASP A 216 -9.79 13.06 4.23
C ASP A 216 -9.65 11.97 5.29
N VAL A 217 -8.57 11.20 5.22
CA VAL A 217 -8.19 10.17 6.20
C VAL A 217 -7.01 10.67 7.01
N ILE A 218 -7.11 10.65 8.34
CA ILE A 218 -6.00 11.00 9.22
C ILE A 218 -5.19 9.74 9.53
N VAL A 219 -3.90 9.77 9.23
CA VAL A 219 -2.96 8.69 9.44
C VAL A 219 -2.04 9.05 10.61
N ILE A 220 -2.10 8.23 11.66
CA ILE A 220 -1.18 8.30 12.80
C ILE A 220 -0.10 7.26 12.58
N SER A 221 1.16 7.70 12.56
CA SER A 221 2.33 6.82 12.43
C SER A 221 3.01 6.66 13.79
N ILE A 222 3.04 5.43 14.29
CA ILE A 222 3.65 5.09 15.57
C ILE A 222 5.00 4.41 15.29
N PRO A 223 6.12 4.94 15.81
CA PRO A 223 7.43 4.37 15.54
C PRO A 223 7.58 2.96 16.13
N PRO A 224 8.50 2.14 15.59
CA PRO A 224 8.95 0.92 16.24
C PRO A 224 9.43 1.16 17.68
N TRP A 225 9.21 0.17 18.55
CA TRP A 225 9.67 0.23 19.93
C TRP A 225 11.18 0.48 20.02
N ASP A 226 11.59 1.43 20.86
CA ASP A 226 12.98 1.87 21.01
C ASP A 226 13.86 0.92 21.86
N ARG A 227 13.25 -0.14 22.41
CA ARG A 227 13.84 -1.18 23.27
C ARG A 227 14.49 -0.66 24.55
N LYS A 228 14.20 0.59 24.94
CA LYS A 228 14.76 1.25 26.13
C LYS A 228 13.68 1.80 27.03
N THR A 229 12.52 2.11 26.45
CA THR A 229 11.45 2.82 27.12
C THR A 229 10.22 1.92 27.23
N LEU A 230 9.71 1.76 28.45
CA LEU A 230 8.40 1.18 28.68
C LEU A 230 7.36 2.29 28.79
N TYR A 231 6.25 2.14 28.07
CA TYR A 231 5.18 3.11 28.01
C TYR A 231 3.98 2.65 28.83
N GLN A 232 3.78 3.26 29.99
CA GLN A 232 2.63 2.98 30.85
C GLN A 232 1.41 3.76 30.37
N TYR A 233 0.25 3.10 30.32
CA TYR A 233 -1.04 3.77 30.18
C TYR A 233 -1.54 4.17 31.57
N THR A 234 -1.52 5.46 31.87
CA THR A 234 -1.65 5.96 33.25
C THR A 234 -3.07 5.87 33.81
N LYS A 235 -4.10 5.70 32.96
CA LYS A 235 -5.50 5.63 33.42
C LYS A 235 -5.81 4.39 34.27
N ASP A 236 -5.14 3.28 33.97
CA ASP A 236 -5.31 2.01 34.69
C ASP A 236 -3.97 1.39 35.12
N GLU A 237 -2.90 2.19 35.04
CA GLU A 237 -1.54 1.85 35.46
C GLU A 237 -0.94 0.61 34.78
N ARG A 238 -1.44 0.23 33.59
CA ARG A 238 -1.01 -0.97 32.86
C ARG A 238 -0.14 -0.65 31.65
N TYR A 239 0.60 -1.67 31.20
CA TYR A 239 1.33 -1.66 29.94
C TYR A 239 0.57 -2.51 28.94
N TYR A 240 0.53 -2.06 27.68
CA TYR A 240 -0.26 -2.71 26.64
C TYR A 240 0.62 -3.18 25.48
N ILE A 241 0.23 -4.28 24.83
CA ILE A 241 0.86 -4.75 23.61
C ILE A 241 -0.20 -5.20 22.62
N ARG A 242 0.02 -4.88 21.34
CA ARG A 242 -0.81 -5.38 20.25
C ARG A 242 -0.35 -6.78 19.82
N LYS A 243 -1.31 -7.70 19.69
CA LYS A 243 -1.11 -9.03 19.09
C LYS A 243 -2.26 -9.36 18.13
N GLY A 244 -1.94 -9.52 16.85
CA GLY A 244 -2.92 -9.57 15.78
C GLY A 244 -3.63 -8.22 15.63
N THR A 245 -4.96 -8.23 15.75
CA THR A 245 -5.79 -7.02 15.75
C THR A 245 -6.23 -6.58 17.14
N ASN A 246 -5.75 -7.26 18.19
CA ASN A 246 -6.22 -7.05 19.56
C ASN A 246 -5.16 -6.39 20.44
N VAL A 247 -5.63 -5.63 21.42
CA VAL A 247 -4.82 -5.03 22.49
C VAL A 247 -4.91 -5.87 23.76
N PHE A 248 -3.75 -6.29 24.28
CA PHE A 248 -3.63 -7.04 25.52
C PHE A 248 -2.84 -6.26 26.56
N ALA A 249 -3.22 -6.39 27.84
CA ALA A 249 -2.36 -5.97 28.92
C ALA A 249 -1.16 -6.93 29.01
N LEU A 250 0.04 -6.38 29.16
CA LEU A 250 1.26 -7.16 29.31
C LEU A 250 1.27 -7.91 30.64
N LYS A 251 1.70 -9.16 30.60
CA LYS A 251 1.91 -9.98 31.81
C LYS A 251 3.26 -9.64 32.47
N PRO A 252 3.47 -9.95 33.77
CA PRO A 252 4.73 -9.68 34.45
C PRO A 252 5.96 -10.26 33.73
N GLU A 253 5.87 -11.47 33.20
CA GLU A 253 6.96 -12.10 32.45
C GLU A 253 7.28 -11.37 31.13
N GLU A 254 6.28 -10.78 30.49
CA GLU A 254 6.42 -10.01 29.26
C GLU A 254 7.04 -8.64 29.54
N ILE A 255 6.65 -7.99 30.64
CA ILE A 255 7.25 -6.75 31.11
C ILE A 255 8.75 -6.97 31.38
N MET A 256 9.12 -8.06 32.05
CA MET A 256 10.54 -8.37 32.29
C MET A 256 11.34 -8.53 30.99
N LYS A 257 10.78 -9.19 29.98
CA LYS A 257 11.40 -9.29 28.65
C LYS A 257 11.63 -7.92 28.02
N LEU A 258 10.61 -7.07 28.04
CA LEU A 258 10.73 -5.71 27.49
C LEU A 258 11.75 -4.87 28.26
N THR A 259 11.80 -4.96 29.59
CA THR A 259 12.82 -4.28 30.41
C THR A 259 14.24 -4.72 30.03
N ASN A 260 14.42 -5.98 29.66
CA ASN A 260 15.70 -6.52 29.17
C ASN A 260 15.98 -6.17 27.69
N GLY A 261 15.10 -5.43 27.02
CA GLY A 261 15.22 -5.06 25.61
C GLY A 261 14.85 -6.17 24.63
N GLU A 262 14.22 -7.25 25.11
CA GLU A 262 13.75 -8.36 24.30
C GLU A 262 12.37 -8.06 23.70
N CYS A 263 12.20 -8.29 22.40
CA CYS A 263 10.90 -8.12 21.76
C CYS A 263 9.96 -9.29 22.09
N ILE A 264 8.68 -8.98 22.27
CA ILE A 264 7.62 -9.97 22.38
C ILE A 264 7.02 -10.16 20.98
N VAL A 265 6.98 -11.41 20.53
CA VAL A 265 6.39 -11.83 19.24
C VAL A 265 4.90 -12.12 19.42
#